data_AF-A0A6I5CR78-F1
#
_entry.id   AF-A0A6I5CR78-F1
#
_cell.length_a   1.000
_cell.length_b   1.000
_cell.length_c   1.000
_cell.angle_alpha   90.00
_cell.angle_beta   90.00
_cell.angle_gamma   90.00
#
_symmetry.space_group_name_H-M   'P 1'
#
loop_
_entity.id
_entity.type
_entity.pdbx_description
1 polymer ?
#
loop_
_entity_poly.entity_id
_entity_poly.type
_entity_poly.pdbx_seq_one_letter_code
_entity_poly.pdbx_strand_id
1 'polypeptide(L)' 'MSTSQQPDPRDRPARLTVGVVGAGRVGPALAASLQLAGHRPVAASGVSDASRRRAGHLLPGV' A
#
# COMPACT_ATOMS: atom_id res chain seq x y z
N MET A 1 -36.44 -2.00 1.19
CA MET A 1 -35.44 -1.07 0.64
C MET A 1 -34.69 -0.44 1.80
N SER A 2 -33.53 -1.00 2.17
CA SER A 2 -32.63 -0.35 3.13
C SER A 2 -31.29 -0.16 2.44
N THR A 3 -31.09 1.01 1.86
CA THR A 3 -29.76 1.47 1.45
C THR A 3 -29.02 1.86 2.72
N SER A 4 -28.13 0.99 3.21
CA SER A 4 -27.17 1.39 4.25
C SER A 4 -26.36 2.57 3.72
N GLN A 5 -26.55 3.75 4.29
CA GLN A 5 -25.79 4.94 3.93
C GLN A 5 -24.33 4.68 4.29
N GLN A 6 -23.53 4.34 3.29
CA GLN A 6 -22.14 4.01 3.50
C GLN A 6 -21.42 5.32 3.84
N PRO A 7 -20.79 5.43 5.02
CA PRO A 7 -20.24 6.71 5.46
C PRO A 7 -19.15 7.18 4.50
N ASP A 8 -19.12 8.49 4.24
CA ASP A 8 -18.23 9.11 3.26
C ASP A 8 -16.77 8.79 3.60
N PRO A 9 -15.94 8.36 2.63
CA PRO A 9 -14.51 8.15 2.86
C PRO A 9 -13.82 9.39 3.46
N ARG A 10 -14.32 10.60 3.20
CA ARG A 10 -13.83 11.86 3.77
C ARG A 10 -14.04 11.96 5.28
N ASP A 11 -15.02 11.26 5.83
CA ASP A 11 -15.39 11.30 7.26
C ASP A 11 -14.57 10.31 8.11
N ARG A 12 -13.73 9.48 7.48
CA ARG A 12 -12.78 8.61 8.18
C ARG A 12 -11.37 8.97 7.75
N PRO A 13 -10.58 9.66 8.59
CA PRO A 13 -9.15 9.81 8.35
C PRO A 13 -8.45 8.46 8.64
N ALA A 14 -8.82 7.40 7.94
CA ALA A 14 -8.36 6.05 8.19
C ALA A 14 -6.99 5.85 7.56
N ARG A 15 -5.99 5.61 8.41
CA ARG A 15 -4.73 5.02 7.96
C ARG A 15 -5.00 3.61 7.48
N LEU A 16 -5.11 3.47 6.16
CA LEU A 16 -5.29 2.18 5.52
C LEU A 16 -4.10 1.25 5.74
N THR A 17 -4.41 -0.03 5.94
CA THR A 17 -3.47 -1.14 5.78
C THR A 17 -3.40 -1.49 4.30
N VAL A 18 -2.20 -1.53 3.70
CA VAL A 18 -2.03 -1.62 2.25
C VAL A 18 -1.18 -2.84 1.86
N GLY A 19 -1.68 -3.63 0.91
CA GLY A 19 -0.89 -4.64 0.20
C GLY A 19 -0.62 -4.20 -1.24
N VAL A 20 0.62 -4.29 -1.70
CA VAL A 20 1.00 -3.94 -3.07
C VAL A 20 1.18 -5.19 -3.92
N VAL A 21 0.47 -5.25 -5.05
CA VAL A 21 0.69 -6.27 -6.09
C VAL A 21 1.43 -5.63 -7.26
N GLY A 22 2.67 -6.07 -7.48
CA GLY A 22 3.56 -5.50 -8.49
C GLY A 22 4.69 -4.64 -7.89
N ALA A 23 5.70 -5.28 -7.31
CA ALA A 23 6.93 -4.67 -6.82
C ALA A 23 7.89 -4.21 -7.94
N GLY A 24 7.34 -3.68 -9.04
CA GLY A 24 8.08 -3.15 -10.18
C GLY A 24 8.78 -1.83 -9.84
N ARG A 25 8.86 -0.90 -10.79
CA ARG A 25 9.50 0.42 -10.53
C ARG A 25 8.62 1.33 -9.67
N VAL A 26 7.30 1.24 -9.85
CA VAL A 26 6.33 2.15 -9.22
C VAL A 26 5.80 1.61 -7.90
N GLY A 27 5.44 0.32 -7.83
CA GLY A 27 4.75 -0.26 -6.66
C GLY A 27 5.41 0.04 -5.31
N PRO A 28 6.71 -0.26 -5.11
CA PRO A 28 7.36 -0.01 -3.83
C PRO A 28 7.53 1.48 -3.52
N ALA A 29 7.77 2.33 -4.52
CA ALA A 29 7.86 3.77 -4.36
C ALA A 29 6.50 4.36 -3.93
N LEU A 30 5.41 3.90 -4.54
CA LEU A 30 4.05 4.28 -4.16
C LEU A 30 3.73 3.86 -2.72
N ALA A 31 4.07 2.63 -2.32
CA ALA A 31 3.89 2.19 -0.94
C ALA A 31 4.71 3.02 0.06
N ALA A 32 5.95 3.39 -0.29
CA ALA A 32 6.76 4.27 0.55
C ALA A 32 6.09 5.66 0.70
N SER A 33 5.56 6.23 -0.39
CA SER A 33 4.80 7.48 -0.32
C SER A 33 3.53 7.36 0.54
N LEU A 34 2.83 6.22 0.47
CA LEU A 34 1.67 5.95 1.32
C LEU A 34 2.08 5.85 2.80
N GLN A 35 3.26 5.30 3.13
CA GLN A 35 3.82 5.37 4.50
C GLN A 35 4.03 6.79 4.96
N LEU A 36 4.58 7.66 4.11
CA LEU A 36 4.77 9.07 4.42
C LEU A 36 3.44 9.80 4.65
N ALA A 37 2.38 9.40 3.94
CA ALA A 37 1.01 9.86 4.18
C ALA A 37 0.37 9.24 5.45
N GLY A 38 1.10 8.37 6.15
CA GLY A 38 0.72 7.72 7.40
C GLY A 38 -0.06 6.42 7.24
N HIS A 39 -0.21 5.90 6.02
CA HIS A 39 -0.75 4.56 5.79
C HIS A 39 0.25 3.49 6.19
N ARG A 40 -0.21 2.24 6.31
CA ARG A 40 0.61 1.11 6.74
C ARG A 40 0.66 0.03 5.65
N PRO A 41 1.64 0.07 4.72
CA PRO A 41 1.93 -1.08 3.89
C PRO A 41 2.38 -2.26 4.75
N VAL A 42 1.86 -3.43 4.41
CA VAL A 42 2.12 -4.68 5.15
C VAL A 42 2.53 -5.84 4.24
N ALA A 43 2.46 -5.65 2.94
CA ALA A 43 2.95 -6.62 1.98
C ALA A 43 3.30 -5.95 0.64
N ALA A 44 4.29 -6.50 -0.05
CA ALA A 44 4.57 -6.22 -1.45
C ALA A 44 4.91 -7.52 -2.21
N SER A 45 4.31 -7.74 -3.38
CA SER A 45 4.58 -8.93 -4.20
C SER A 45 5.21 -8.56 -5.53
N GLY A 46 6.23 -9.31 -5.94
CA GLY A 46 6.90 -9.18 -7.24
C GLY A 46 7.40 -10.53 -7.75
N VAL A 47 7.29 -10.75 -9.06
CA VAL A 47 7.62 -12.03 -9.69
C VAL A 47 9.10 -12.19 -10.01
N SER A 48 9.83 -11.09 -10.18
CA SER A 48 11.26 -11.09 -10.50
C SER A 48 12.13 -10.71 -9.31
N ASP A 49 13.36 -11.20 -9.27
CA ASP A 49 14.30 -10.89 -8.19
C ASP A 49 14.65 -9.40 -8.14
N ALA A 50 14.72 -8.75 -9.31
CA ALA A 50 14.90 -7.30 -9.38
C ALA A 50 13.73 -6.55 -8.70
N SER A 51 12.50 -7.05 -8.87
CA SER A 51 11.31 -6.49 -8.21
C SER A 51 11.36 -6.72 -6.70
N ARG A 52 11.68 -7.94 -6.27
CA ARG A 52 11.81 -8.31 -4.84
C ARG A 52 12.90 -7.50 -4.13
N ARG A 53 14.09 -7.36 -4.73
CA ARG A 53 15.17 -6.53 -4.18
C ARG A 53 14.78 -5.06 -4.06
N ARG A 54 14.09 -4.51 -5.07
CA ARG A 54 13.62 -3.11 -5.00
C ARG A 54 12.58 -2.92 -3.90
N ALA A 55 11.66 -3.87 -3.72
CA ALA A 55 10.73 -3.86 -2.59
C ALA A 55 11.46 -3.90 -1.25
N GLY A 56 12.39 -4.84 -1.04
CA GLY A 56 13.14 -4.91 0.21
C GLY A 56 13.97 -3.67 0.54
N HIS A 57 14.48 -2.97 -0.49
CA HIS A 57 15.22 -1.72 -0.30
C HIS A 57 14.32 -0.52 0.03
N LEU A 58 13.15 -0.40 -0.62
CA LEU A 58 12.23 0.73 -0.43
C LEU A 58 11.24 0.53 0.73
N LEU A 59 10.99 -0.72 1.12
CA LEU A 59 10.03 -1.11 2.16
C LEU A 59 10.69 -2.10 3.13
N PRO A 60 11.71 -1.70 3.89
CA PRO A 60 12.36 -2.60 4.84
C PRO A 60 11.36 -3.05 5.93
N GLY A 61 11.23 -4.37 6.13
CA GLY A 61 10.33 -4.96 7.12
C GLY A 61 8.88 -5.19 6.66
N VAL A 62 8.61 -5.00 5.36
CA VAL A 62 7.34 -5.32 4.67
C VAL A 62 7.55 -6.51 3.74
#